data_AF-A0A7S2UP27-F1
#
_entry.id   AF-A0A7S2UP27-F1
#
_cell.length_a   1.000
_cell.length_b   1.000
_cell.length_c   1.000
_cell.angle_alpha   90.00
_cell.angle_beta   90.00
_cell.angle_gamma   90.00
#
_symmetry.space_group_name_H-M   'P 1'
#
loop_
_entity.id
_entity.type
_entity.pdbx_description
1 polymer ?
#
loop_
_entity_poly.entity_id
_entity_poly.type
_entity_poly.pdbx_seq_one_letter_code
_entity_poly.pdbx_strand_id
1 'polypeptide(L)'
;MTPPRMTPPSGILTEEVHSSGAFVCERKNRKIFQNERHPKNNLAEQTVESCDSSISSKGNPKQSGSFRRTKTSMSLAAARETPESEPSSSSDSLYSVSSGPRTPPPKEEKIPQGKEKWFGTSVRNHTQNDPGTPVFDPQLRKVMEPHISKARRRREISSSHMNSPRGNIPVDGRTSFNNMIAPPFGVPYPALRKERPFLFDEFGYPLHNDLAQVLGVSDLSQLHLHPTQDKRTLLNPLLDPEARQPFHRSYDHFVTSFCIPLLHSLAMEQDIFHFNSMLNSNLSDAITYRYQAFPCIRVVRPGEFSIGPHCDMAYGHSVHNINFHIPLTPTFGTNSLFTESHPGKEDWHPLTTKSLGLGYIFDGAR
;
A
#
# COMPACT_ATOMS: atom_id res chain seq x y z
N MET A 1 -22.00 -48.98 24.04
CA MET A 1 -20.69 -48.95 23.37
C MET A 1 -20.25 -47.50 23.29
N THR A 2 -19.32 -47.10 24.14
CA THR A 2 -18.79 -45.74 24.26
C THR A 2 -17.56 -45.63 23.35
N PRO A 3 -17.39 -44.56 22.54
CA PRO A 3 -16.22 -44.45 21.69
C PRO A 3 -14.95 -44.16 22.52
N PRO A 4 -13.78 -44.62 22.08
CA PRO A 4 -12.53 -44.45 22.82
C PRO A 4 -12.05 -43.00 22.74
N ARG A 5 -11.55 -42.50 23.88
CA ARG A 5 -10.96 -41.18 24.05
C ARG A 5 -9.56 -41.19 23.41
N MET A 6 -9.35 -40.42 22.34
CA MET A 6 -8.01 -40.20 21.78
C MET A 6 -7.24 -39.21 22.63
N THR A 7 -6.10 -39.64 23.18
CA THR A 7 -5.07 -38.77 23.76
C THR A 7 -4.14 -38.25 22.66
N PRO A 8 -3.74 -36.96 22.68
CA PRO A 8 -2.81 -36.42 21.70
C PRO A 8 -1.37 -36.89 21.99
N PRO A 9 -0.50 -37.00 20.96
CA PRO A 9 0.88 -37.41 21.14
C PRO A 9 1.71 -36.27 21.75
N SER A 10 2.38 -36.58 22.84
CA SER A 10 3.44 -35.78 23.46
C SER A 10 4.76 -36.02 22.72
N GLY A 11 5.36 -34.95 22.18
CA GLY A 11 6.75 -34.97 21.73
C GLY A 11 7.03 -34.06 20.52
N ILE A 12 7.21 -32.76 20.76
CA ILE A 12 7.95 -31.88 19.84
C ILE A 12 9.25 -31.53 20.56
N LEU A 13 10.35 -32.09 20.05
CA LEU A 13 11.71 -31.66 20.38
C LEU A 13 11.95 -30.33 19.66
N THR A 14 12.07 -29.25 20.43
CA THR A 14 12.56 -27.96 19.94
C THR A 14 14.09 -27.97 20.00
N GLU A 15 14.75 -28.12 18.86
CA GLU A 15 16.15 -27.72 18.72
C GLU A 15 16.20 -26.19 18.55
N GLU A 16 16.70 -25.51 19.58
CA GLU A 16 17.00 -24.08 19.52
C GLU A 16 18.34 -23.87 18.80
N VAL A 17 18.27 -23.49 17.52
CA VAL A 17 19.43 -22.91 16.82
C VAL A 17 19.50 -21.43 17.18
N HIS A 18 20.38 -21.08 18.12
CA HIS A 18 20.71 -19.70 18.44
C HIS A 18 21.64 -19.11 17.37
N SER A 19 21.06 -18.46 16.35
CA SER A 19 21.77 -17.49 15.51
C SER A 19 21.44 -16.08 16.02
N SER A 20 22.31 -15.52 16.86
CA SER A 20 22.18 -14.20 17.47
C SER A 20 22.64 -13.08 16.51
N GLY A 21 21.91 -12.90 15.42
CA GLY A 21 22.00 -11.69 14.60
C GLY A 21 21.17 -10.56 15.22
N ALA A 22 21.80 -9.50 15.73
CA ALA A 22 21.08 -8.30 16.14
C ALA A 22 20.53 -7.58 14.90
N PHE A 23 19.22 -7.33 14.84
CA PHE A 23 18.60 -6.53 13.77
C PHE A 23 18.09 -5.20 14.29
N VAL A 24 18.10 -4.18 13.42
CA VAL A 24 17.60 -2.84 13.73
C VAL A 24 16.34 -2.57 12.92
N CYS A 25 15.28 -2.19 13.62
CA CYS A 25 14.02 -1.78 13.00
C CYS A 25 13.92 -0.25 13.00
N GLU A 26 13.90 0.36 11.82
CA GLU A 26 13.76 1.82 11.69
C GLU A 26 12.34 2.21 11.27
N ARG A 27 11.71 3.04 12.11
CA ARG A 27 10.42 3.65 11.82
C ARG A 27 10.59 4.90 10.95
N LYS A 28 10.00 4.92 9.75
CA LYS A 28 9.92 6.14 8.93
C LYS A 28 8.74 7.01 9.37
N ASN A 29 9.00 8.04 10.17
CA ASN A 29 8.01 9.09 10.43
C ASN A 29 7.84 9.97 9.19
N ARG A 30 6.68 9.87 8.52
CA ARG A 30 6.28 10.84 7.50
C ARG A 30 5.71 12.06 8.21
N LYS A 31 6.36 13.22 8.12
CA LYS A 31 5.79 14.49 8.60
C LYS A 31 4.49 14.74 7.85
N ILE A 32 3.36 14.66 8.54
CA ILE A 32 2.07 15.13 8.05
C ILE A 32 2.07 16.64 8.28
N PHE A 33 2.20 17.44 7.22
CA PHE A 33 1.99 18.89 7.32
C PHE A 33 0.51 19.15 7.62
N GLN A 34 0.21 19.54 8.85
CA GLN A 34 -1.07 20.17 9.17
C GLN A 34 -1.01 21.61 8.65
N ASN A 35 -1.93 21.95 7.77
CA ASN A 35 -2.08 23.31 7.27
C ASN A 35 -2.96 24.06 8.26
N GLU A 36 -2.36 24.70 9.27
CA GLU A 36 -3.09 25.52 10.24
C GLU A 36 -3.69 26.75 9.53
N ARG A 37 -5.02 26.78 9.41
CA ARG A 37 -5.74 28.04 9.20
C ARG A 37 -6.13 28.58 10.55
N HIS A 38 -5.58 29.74 10.91
CA HIS A 38 -6.02 30.53 12.05
C HIS A 38 -7.53 30.79 11.99
N PRO A 39 -8.29 30.56 13.08
CA PRO A 39 -9.64 31.06 13.20
C PRO A 39 -9.61 32.55 13.51
N LYS A 40 -10.36 33.34 12.72
CA LYS A 40 -10.70 34.71 13.09
C LYS A 40 -11.77 34.65 14.18
N ASN A 41 -11.41 35.13 15.37
CA ASN A 41 -12.34 35.42 16.45
C ASN A 41 -13.41 36.41 15.99
N ASN A 42 -14.67 36.09 16.26
CA ASN A 42 -15.70 37.10 16.51
C ASN A 42 -16.48 36.65 17.74
N LEU A 43 -16.25 37.38 18.83
CA LEU A 43 -17.10 37.40 20.01
C LEU A 43 -18.43 38.10 19.64
N ALA A 44 -19.54 37.49 20.02
CA ALA A 44 -20.73 38.21 20.46
C ALA A 44 -21.48 37.31 21.45
N GLU A 45 -21.53 37.74 22.71
CA GLU A 45 -22.48 37.29 23.72
C GLU A 45 -23.91 37.60 23.25
N GLN A 46 -24.89 36.75 23.57
CA GLN A 46 -25.85 37.00 24.67
C GLN A 46 -27.06 36.02 24.66
N THR A 47 -27.33 35.51 25.87
CA THR A 47 -28.61 35.21 26.53
C THR A 47 -29.65 34.17 26.05
N VAL A 48 -30.12 33.50 27.10
CA VAL A 48 -31.18 32.51 27.32
C VAL A 48 -32.58 33.04 26.96
N GLU A 49 -33.44 32.21 26.37
CA GLU A 49 -34.84 32.00 26.81
C GLU A 49 -35.54 30.85 26.05
N SER A 50 -36.45 30.18 26.77
CA SER A 50 -37.32 29.09 26.33
C SER A 50 -38.59 29.59 25.63
N CYS A 51 -39.16 28.77 24.74
CA CYS A 51 -40.55 28.29 24.78
C CYS A 51 -41.02 27.78 23.41
N ASP A 52 -42.02 26.90 23.49
CA ASP A 52 -42.80 26.27 22.44
C ASP A 52 -43.13 27.12 21.21
N SER A 53 -43.14 26.49 20.04
CA SER A 53 -44.39 26.12 19.34
C SER A 53 -44.14 25.86 17.85
N SER A 54 -44.92 24.91 17.34
CA SER A 54 -45.19 24.58 15.94
C SER A 54 -45.30 25.79 14.99
N ILE A 55 -44.77 25.67 13.76
CA ILE A 55 -45.50 25.92 12.49
C ILE A 55 -44.65 25.54 11.28
N SER A 56 -45.34 24.87 10.35
CA SER A 56 -45.04 24.60 8.94
C SER A 56 -44.36 25.75 8.18
N SER A 57 -43.31 25.45 7.40
CA SER A 57 -43.14 26.09 6.08
C SER A 57 -42.38 25.21 5.09
N LYS A 58 -42.94 25.16 3.87
CA LYS A 58 -42.36 24.60 2.66
C LYS A 58 -41.21 25.50 2.20
N GLY A 59 -40.04 24.91 1.93
CA GLY A 59 -38.92 25.62 1.31
C GLY A 59 -38.06 24.69 0.46
N ASN A 60 -38.11 24.86 -0.86
CA ASN A 60 -37.16 24.28 -1.81
C ASN A 60 -35.74 24.86 -1.58
N PRO A 61 -34.68 24.05 -1.78
CA PRO A 61 -33.45 24.62 -2.32
C PRO A 61 -32.93 23.82 -3.53
N LYS A 62 -33.03 24.45 -4.71
CA LYS A 62 -32.10 24.22 -5.83
C LYS A 62 -30.86 25.07 -5.59
N GLN A 63 -29.76 24.49 -5.11
CA GLN A 63 -28.41 25.00 -5.36
C GLN A 63 -27.41 23.84 -5.38
N SER A 64 -27.14 23.29 -6.56
CA SER A 64 -26.05 22.33 -6.78
C SER A 64 -24.72 23.10 -6.93
N GLY A 65 -24.04 23.33 -5.80
CA GLY A 65 -22.68 23.83 -5.78
C GLY A 65 -21.71 22.77 -6.34
N SER A 66 -21.22 22.99 -7.55
CA SER A 66 -20.15 22.19 -8.17
C SER A 66 -18.83 22.44 -7.44
N PHE A 67 -18.43 21.52 -6.57
CA PHE A 67 -17.09 21.55 -5.97
C PHE A 67 -16.09 20.77 -6.83
N ARG A 68 -15.17 21.51 -7.45
CA ARG A 68 -14.00 20.98 -8.15
C ARG A 68 -13.11 20.19 -7.17
N ARG A 69 -12.93 18.90 -7.43
CA ARG A 69 -11.92 18.05 -6.77
C ARG A 69 -10.52 18.48 -7.24
N THR A 70 -9.78 19.21 -6.41
CA THR A 70 -8.32 19.28 -6.53
C THR A 70 -7.74 17.95 -6.07
N LYS A 71 -7.12 17.20 -6.99
CA LYS A 71 -6.26 16.07 -6.67
C LYS A 71 -4.96 16.62 -6.10
N THR A 72 -4.80 16.60 -4.79
CA THR A 72 -3.49 16.77 -4.16
C THR A 72 -2.86 15.39 -3.98
N SER A 73 -2.17 14.93 -5.01
CA SER A 73 -1.06 13.98 -4.81
C SER A 73 0.15 14.81 -4.38
N MET A 74 0.41 14.87 -3.08
CA MET A 74 1.61 15.54 -2.57
C MET A 74 2.77 14.55 -2.53
N SER A 75 3.64 14.68 -3.52
CA SER A 75 5.04 14.27 -3.49
C SER A 75 5.85 15.55 -3.54
N LEU A 76 6.75 15.78 -2.58
CA LEU A 76 7.88 16.69 -2.76
C LEU A 76 8.96 16.43 -1.71
N ALA A 77 10.19 16.40 -2.23
CA ALA A 77 11.44 16.22 -1.54
C ALA A 77 11.79 17.46 -0.70
N ALA A 78 12.46 17.24 0.43
CA ALA A 78 13.00 18.31 1.26
C ALA A 78 14.32 18.80 0.66
N ALA A 79 14.38 20.10 0.33
CA ALA A 79 15.63 20.83 0.13
C ALA A 79 16.16 21.28 1.50
N ARG A 80 17.47 21.17 1.71
CA ARG A 80 18.18 21.81 2.82
C ARG A 80 19.21 22.76 2.21
N GLU A 81 19.19 23.99 2.70
CA GLU A 81 20.15 25.05 2.38
C GLU A 81 21.51 24.73 3.03
N THR A 82 22.59 24.89 2.27
CA THR A 82 23.95 25.07 2.79
C THR A 82 24.69 26.09 1.92
N PRO A 83 25.63 26.86 2.52
CA PRO A 83 26.16 28.08 1.94
C PRO A 83 27.27 27.86 0.90
N GLU A 84 27.46 28.91 0.11
CA GLU A 84 28.39 29.08 -1.01
C GLU A 84 29.86 28.89 -0.65
N SER A 85 30.61 28.21 -1.52
CA SER A 85 32.03 28.50 -1.77
C SER A 85 32.43 28.06 -3.19
N GLU A 86 33.24 28.89 -3.83
CA GLU A 86 33.58 28.92 -5.27
C GLU A 86 34.60 27.86 -5.74
N PRO A 87 34.73 27.64 -7.08
CA PRO A 87 35.34 26.43 -7.63
C PRO A 87 36.82 26.59 -8.02
N SER A 88 37.56 25.47 -8.00
CA SER A 88 38.85 25.33 -8.67
C SER A 88 38.76 24.41 -9.90
N SER A 89 39.41 24.87 -10.96
CA SER A 89 39.47 24.29 -12.30
C SER A 89 40.31 23.02 -12.38
N SER A 90 39.85 22.01 -13.12
CA SER A 90 40.73 21.13 -13.91
C SER A 90 39.96 20.40 -15.01
N SER A 91 40.71 20.03 -16.04
CA SER A 91 40.31 19.80 -17.42
C SER A 91 40.15 18.32 -17.81
N ASP A 92 39.54 18.13 -18.98
CA ASP A 92 39.67 17.01 -19.94
C ASP A 92 39.06 15.63 -19.59
N SER A 93 38.09 15.17 -20.41
CA SER A 93 38.40 14.27 -21.53
C SER A 93 37.13 13.93 -22.35
N LEU A 94 37.30 13.91 -23.66
CA LEU A 94 36.29 13.66 -24.70
C LEU A 94 36.09 12.15 -24.94
N TYR A 95 34.86 11.67 -24.82
CA TYR A 95 34.38 10.48 -25.54
C TYR A 95 32.96 10.73 -26.05
N SER A 96 32.84 11.00 -27.36
CA SER A 96 31.54 11.11 -28.04
C SER A 96 31.07 9.72 -28.46
N VAL A 97 29.99 9.22 -27.85
CA VAL A 97 29.29 8.02 -28.33
C VAL A 97 28.19 8.48 -29.30
N SER A 98 28.35 8.13 -30.57
CA SER A 98 27.39 8.36 -31.65
C SER A 98 26.07 7.64 -31.36
N SER A 99 25.00 8.39 -31.15
CA SER A 99 23.64 7.84 -31.01
C SER A 99 22.99 7.73 -32.39
N GLY A 100 22.69 6.50 -32.81
CA GLY A 100 21.97 6.23 -34.05
C GLY A 100 20.52 6.75 -34.03
N PRO A 101 19.88 6.86 -35.20
CA PRO A 101 18.57 7.47 -35.36
C PRO A 101 17.49 6.68 -34.60
N ARG A 102 16.87 7.33 -33.61
CA ARG A 102 15.71 6.79 -32.88
C ARG A 102 14.50 6.75 -33.82
N THR A 103 13.93 5.57 -34.01
CA THR A 103 12.62 5.39 -34.66
C THR A 103 11.56 6.17 -33.87
N PRO A 104 10.73 7.00 -34.53
CA PRO A 104 9.67 7.71 -33.84
C PRO A 104 8.66 6.69 -33.28
N PRO A 105 8.16 6.91 -32.04
CA PRO A 105 7.16 6.03 -31.47
C PRO A 105 5.91 5.98 -32.36
N PRO A 106 5.25 4.82 -32.47
CA PRO A 106 4.07 4.64 -33.31
C PRO A 106 2.99 5.67 -32.94
N LYS A 107 2.41 6.29 -33.98
CA LYS A 107 1.34 7.30 -33.83
C LYS A 107 0.13 6.65 -33.15
N GLU A 108 -0.26 7.17 -31.99
CA GLU A 108 -1.38 6.67 -31.21
C GLU A 108 -2.70 6.75 -31.97
N GLU A 109 -3.35 5.60 -32.13
CA GLU A 109 -4.73 5.52 -32.57
C GLU A 109 -5.63 6.06 -31.44
N LYS A 110 -6.33 7.17 -31.71
CA LYS A 110 -7.22 7.79 -30.71
C LYS A 110 -8.44 6.90 -30.49
N ILE A 111 -8.39 6.05 -29.46
CA ILE A 111 -9.56 5.30 -28.99
C ILE A 111 -10.69 6.29 -28.70
N PRO A 112 -11.90 6.10 -29.27
CA PRO A 112 -13.05 6.96 -29.00
C PRO A 112 -13.27 7.08 -27.49
N GLN A 113 -13.12 8.30 -26.95
CA GLN A 113 -13.27 8.57 -25.52
C GLN A 113 -14.76 8.51 -25.13
N GLY A 114 -15.30 7.29 -25.03
CA GLY A 114 -16.56 7.03 -24.36
C GLY A 114 -16.49 7.44 -22.88
N LYS A 115 -17.62 7.83 -22.31
CA LYS A 115 -17.77 8.44 -20.97
C LYS A 115 -17.33 7.56 -19.77
N GLU A 116 -16.85 6.35 -19.98
CA GLU A 116 -16.50 5.43 -18.88
C GLU A 116 -15.10 5.71 -18.31
N LYS A 117 -15.02 6.72 -17.44
CA LYS A 117 -13.74 7.17 -16.88
C LYS A 117 -13.18 6.28 -15.78
N TRP A 118 -13.94 5.33 -15.24
CA TRP A 118 -13.60 4.64 -13.99
C TRP A 118 -13.74 3.13 -14.11
N PHE A 119 -12.67 2.41 -13.77
CA PHE A 119 -12.59 0.95 -13.77
C PHE A 119 -13.77 0.29 -13.06
N GLY A 120 -14.05 0.68 -11.81
CA GLY A 120 -15.15 0.11 -11.04
C GLY A 120 -16.51 0.30 -11.69
N THR A 121 -16.73 1.39 -12.43
CA THR A 121 -17.98 1.60 -13.18
C THR A 121 -18.07 0.66 -14.38
N SER A 122 -17.00 0.52 -15.17
CA SER A 122 -16.98 -0.39 -16.32
C SER A 122 -17.20 -1.85 -15.88
N VAL A 123 -16.50 -2.31 -14.84
CA VAL A 123 -16.68 -3.67 -14.30
C VAL A 123 -18.10 -3.85 -13.79
N ARG A 124 -18.63 -2.91 -12.99
CA ARG A 124 -20.00 -2.98 -12.45
C ARG A 124 -21.07 -3.02 -13.52
N ASN A 125 -20.92 -2.23 -14.59
CA ASN A 125 -21.85 -2.22 -15.73
C ASN A 125 -21.87 -3.57 -16.43
N HIS A 126 -20.70 -4.20 -16.57
CA HIS A 126 -20.58 -5.51 -17.20
C HIS A 126 -21.15 -6.62 -16.33
N THR A 127 -20.82 -6.64 -15.04
CA THR A 127 -21.21 -7.73 -14.14
C THR A 127 -22.59 -7.56 -13.53
N GLN A 128 -23.22 -6.38 -13.68
CA GLN A 128 -24.53 -6.06 -13.10
C GLN A 128 -24.60 -6.25 -11.57
N ASN A 129 -23.46 -6.17 -10.86
CA ASN A 129 -23.32 -6.48 -9.43
C ASN A 129 -23.56 -7.96 -9.06
N ASP A 130 -23.36 -8.89 -9.98
CA ASP A 130 -23.45 -10.32 -9.68
C ASP A 130 -22.43 -10.70 -8.58
N PRO A 131 -22.87 -11.24 -7.42
CA PRO A 131 -21.97 -11.62 -6.33
C PRO A 131 -21.02 -12.78 -6.70
N GLY A 132 -21.35 -13.57 -7.73
CA GLY A 132 -20.48 -14.62 -8.27
C GLY A 132 -19.37 -14.09 -9.19
N THR A 133 -19.39 -12.79 -9.54
CA THR A 133 -18.36 -12.14 -10.36
C THR A 133 -17.30 -11.46 -9.50
N PRO A 134 -16.06 -11.32 -9.99
CA PRO A 134 -15.59 -11.65 -11.34
C PRO A 134 -15.12 -13.11 -11.48
N VAL A 135 -15.76 -13.86 -12.37
CA VAL A 135 -15.07 -14.87 -13.17
C VAL A 135 -14.40 -14.07 -14.29
N PHE A 136 -13.08 -14.14 -14.43
CA PHE A 136 -12.35 -13.40 -15.47
C PHE A 136 -12.62 -14.00 -16.86
N ASP A 137 -13.81 -13.76 -17.39
CA ASP A 137 -14.19 -14.19 -18.72
C ASP A 137 -13.61 -13.24 -19.80
N PRO A 138 -13.56 -13.69 -21.07
CA PRO A 138 -13.03 -12.89 -22.17
C PRO A 138 -13.76 -11.56 -22.41
N GLN A 139 -15.04 -11.43 -22.05
CA GLN A 139 -15.80 -10.18 -22.20
C GLN A 139 -15.46 -9.19 -21.10
N LEU A 140 -15.39 -9.64 -19.84
CA LEU A 140 -14.90 -8.83 -18.74
C LEU A 140 -13.48 -8.34 -19.03
N ARG A 141 -12.62 -9.19 -19.62
CA ARG A 141 -11.27 -8.78 -20.04
C ARG A 141 -11.31 -7.62 -21.04
N LYS A 142 -12.17 -7.66 -22.06
CA LYS A 142 -12.33 -6.55 -23.02
C LYS A 142 -12.74 -5.25 -22.34
N VAL A 143 -13.63 -5.33 -21.35
CA VAL A 143 -14.07 -4.17 -20.55
C VAL A 143 -12.93 -3.61 -19.69
N MET A 144 -12.08 -4.48 -19.16
CA MET A 144 -10.94 -4.09 -18.32
C MET A 144 -9.73 -3.58 -19.13
N GLU A 145 -9.58 -3.99 -20.39
CA GLU A 145 -8.37 -3.74 -21.20
C GLU A 145 -7.92 -2.28 -21.22
N PRO A 146 -8.79 -1.26 -21.42
CA PRO A 146 -8.34 0.13 -21.41
C PRO A 146 -7.69 0.54 -20.08
N HIS A 147 -8.15 -0.03 -18.96
CA HIS A 147 -7.61 0.23 -17.63
C HIS A 147 -6.32 -0.54 -17.39
N ILE A 148 -6.26 -1.80 -17.82
CA ILE A 148 -5.05 -2.65 -17.73
C ILE A 148 -3.93 -2.08 -18.60
N SER A 149 -4.20 -1.74 -19.86
CA SER A 149 -3.23 -1.11 -20.76
C SER A 149 -2.66 0.20 -20.19
N LYS A 150 -3.51 1.02 -19.53
CA LYS A 150 -3.06 2.22 -18.83
C LYS A 150 -2.17 1.90 -17.62
N ALA A 151 -2.49 0.85 -16.86
CA ALA A 151 -1.66 0.40 -15.74
C ALA A 151 -0.30 -0.13 -16.22
N ARG A 152 -0.30 -0.94 -17.28
CA ARG A 152 0.90 -1.48 -17.94
C ARG A 152 1.87 -0.37 -18.36
N ARG A 153 1.36 0.62 -19.11
CA ARG A 153 2.16 1.79 -19.53
C ARG A 153 2.76 2.54 -18.34
N ARG A 154 2.01 2.72 -17.24
CA ARG A 154 2.53 3.38 -16.03
C ARG A 154 3.62 2.58 -15.36
N ARG A 155 3.48 1.26 -15.29
CA ARG A 155 4.48 0.33 -14.75
C ARG A 155 5.78 0.42 -15.58
N GLU A 156 5.67 0.38 -16.90
CA GLU A 156 6.81 0.52 -17.83
C GLU A 156 7.52 1.86 -17.67
N ILE A 157 6.77 2.97 -17.59
CA ILE A 157 7.36 4.30 -17.35
C ILE A 157 8.10 4.32 -16.01
N SER A 158 7.48 3.87 -14.92
CA SER A 158 8.12 3.80 -13.61
C SER A 158 9.38 2.92 -13.63
N SER A 159 9.33 1.77 -14.28
CA SER A 159 10.48 0.88 -14.44
C SER A 159 11.61 1.54 -15.24
N SER A 160 11.29 2.21 -16.35
CA SER A 160 12.28 2.93 -17.16
C SER A 160 12.97 4.07 -16.42
N HIS A 161 12.25 4.79 -15.56
CA HIS A 161 12.85 5.84 -14.72
C HIS A 161 13.80 5.28 -13.65
N MET A 162 13.59 4.05 -13.21
CA MET A 162 14.48 3.40 -12.24
C MET A 162 15.71 2.79 -12.90
N ASN A 163 15.58 2.38 -14.18
CA ASN A 163 16.68 1.83 -14.97
C ASN A 163 17.47 2.88 -15.75
N SER A 164 16.92 4.10 -15.93
CA SER A 164 17.65 5.16 -16.60
C SER A 164 18.91 5.44 -15.79
N PRO A 165 20.12 5.31 -16.39
CA PRO A 165 21.35 5.71 -15.72
C PRO A 165 21.12 7.15 -15.29
N ARG A 166 21.06 7.39 -13.98
CA ARG A 166 20.96 8.75 -13.44
C ARG A 166 22.21 9.44 -13.94
N GLY A 167 22.06 10.22 -15.01
CA GLY A 167 23.19 10.71 -15.80
C GLY A 167 24.21 11.31 -14.87
N ASN A 168 25.43 10.75 -14.89
CA ASN A 168 26.63 11.13 -14.14
C ASN A 168 26.47 12.40 -13.29
N ILE A 169 25.66 12.36 -12.23
CA ILE A 169 25.75 13.35 -11.18
C ILE A 169 27.00 12.89 -10.45
N PRO A 170 28.09 13.66 -10.46
CA PRO A 170 29.26 13.35 -9.65
C PRO A 170 28.75 13.35 -8.21
N VAL A 171 28.51 12.16 -7.66
CA VAL A 171 28.18 12.03 -6.25
C VAL A 171 29.51 12.12 -5.55
N ASP A 172 29.81 13.30 -5.01
CA ASP A 172 31.01 13.58 -4.22
C ASP A 172 31.23 12.49 -3.17
N GLY A 173 32.19 11.61 -3.43
CA GLY A 173 32.97 10.83 -2.47
C GLY A 173 32.25 9.85 -1.51
N ARG A 174 30.92 9.84 -1.42
CA ARG A 174 30.18 8.96 -0.50
C ARG A 174 29.49 7.83 -1.24
N THR A 175 30.26 6.75 -1.38
CA THR A 175 29.83 5.34 -1.47
C THR A 175 28.51 5.09 -2.19
N SER A 176 28.62 4.94 -3.51
CA SER A 176 27.57 4.45 -4.41
C SER A 176 27.22 2.98 -4.09
N PHE A 177 26.40 2.76 -3.06
CA PHE A 177 25.86 1.45 -2.68
C PHE A 177 24.77 0.92 -3.63
N ASN A 178 24.39 1.69 -4.66
CA ASN A 178 23.25 1.36 -5.51
C ASN A 178 23.56 0.41 -6.68
N ASN A 179 24.82 0.03 -6.92
CA ASN A 179 25.20 -0.66 -8.15
C ASN A 179 25.55 -2.16 -8.02
N MET A 180 25.51 -2.78 -6.83
CA MET A 180 26.03 -4.16 -6.69
C MET A 180 25.05 -5.27 -6.29
N ILE A 181 23.79 -4.97 -5.92
CA ILE A 181 22.86 -6.02 -5.41
C ILE A 181 21.71 -6.36 -6.37
N ALA A 182 21.45 -5.53 -7.39
CA ALA A 182 20.51 -5.91 -8.44
C ALA A 182 21.28 -6.57 -9.58
N PRO A 183 21.00 -7.83 -9.96
CA PRO A 183 21.39 -8.33 -11.27
C PRO A 183 20.93 -7.32 -12.31
N PRO A 184 21.64 -7.14 -13.44
CA PRO A 184 21.40 -6.05 -14.40
C PRO A 184 19.95 -5.96 -14.94
N PHE A 185 19.09 -6.94 -14.65
CA PHE A 185 17.67 -6.94 -15.01
C PHE A 185 16.73 -7.56 -13.94
N GLY A 186 17.18 -7.69 -12.68
CA GLY A 186 16.49 -8.51 -11.66
C GLY A 186 15.69 -7.72 -10.62
N VAL A 187 14.46 -8.17 -10.35
CA VAL A 187 13.69 -7.74 -9.19
C VAL A 187 14.38 -8.28 -7.91
N PRO A 188 14.76 -7.43 -6.93
CA PRO A 188 15.57 -7.86 -5.79
C PRO A 188 14.77 -8.78 -4.85
N TYR A 189 15.41 -9.84 -4.35
CA TYR A 189 14.82 -10.85 -3.45
C TYR A 189 13.60 -11.56 -4.08
N PRO A 190 13.74 -12.18 -5.27
CA PRO A 190 12.62 -12.82 -5.96
C PRO A 190 11.94 -13.89 -5.10
N ALA A 191 12.71 -14.59 -4.26
CA ALA A 191 12.18 -15.61 -3.36
C ALA A 191 11.24 -15.04 -2.29
N LEU A 192 11.41 -13.80 -1.82
CA LEU A 192 10.52 -13.16 -0.82
C LEU A 192 9.24 -12.58 -1.44
N ARG A 193 9.23 -12.43 -2.77
CA ARG A 193 8.17 -11.78 -3.53
C ARG A 193 7.08 -12.71 -4.01
N LYS A 194 7.33 -14.02 -3.95
CA LYS A 194 6.33 -15.03 -4.27
C LYS A 194 5.15 -14.88 -3.31
N GLU A 195 3.95 -14.84 -3.90
CA GLU A 195 2.72 -14.75 -3.12
C GLU A 195 2.63 -15.94 -2.18
N ARG A 196 2.31 -15.69 -0.90
CA ARG A 196 2.06 -16.76 0.04
C ARG A 196 1.03 -16.36 1.10
N PRO A 197 0.14 -17.29 1.50
CA PRO A 197 -0.64 -17.12 2.71
C PRO A 197 0.25 -17.30 3.94
N PHE A 198 -0.15 -16.72 5.06
CA PHE A 198 0.42 -17.00 6.37
C PHE A 198 -0.68 -16.93 7.44
N LEU A 199 -0.48 -17.66 8.53
CA LEU A 199 -1.36 -17.63 9.69
C LEU A 199 -0.76 -16.78 10.79
N PHE A 200 -1.58 -16.03 11.50
CA PHE A 200 -1.22 -15.29 12.70
C PHE A 200 -2.32 -15.44 13.75
N ASP A 201 -1.95 -15.31 15.02
CA ASP A 201 -2.88 -15.36 16.14
C ASP A 201 -3.67 -14.05 16.24
N GLU A 202 -4.95 -14.07 15.90
CA GLU A 202 -5.84 -12.91 15.96
C GLU A 202 -6.14 -12.44 17.39
N PHE A 203 -5.92 -13.30 18.41
CA PHE A 203 -6.07 -12.93 19.81
C PHE A 203 -4.83 -12.21 20.33
N GLY A 204 -3.64 -12.70 19.95
CA GLY A 204 -2.36 -12.02 20.21
C GLY A 204 -2.21 -10.70 19.42
N TYR A 205 -2.85 -10.60 18.25
CA TYR A 205 -2.82 -9.41 17.40
C TYR A 205 -4.25 -8.95 17.04
N PRO A 206 -4.98 -8.32 17.99
CA PRO A 206 -6.40 -7.99 17.86
C PRO A 206 -6.70 -6.77 16.98
N LEU A 207 -6.01 -6.63 15.84
CA LEU A 207 -6.10 -5.49 14.93
C LEU A 207 -7.53 -5.13 14.51
N HIS A 208 -8.38 -6.15 14.35
CA HIS A 208 -9.79 -5.97 13.99
C HIS A 208 -10.59 -5.33 15.12
N ASN A 209 -10.41 -5.80 16.37
CA ASN A 209 -11.07 -5.25 17.55
C ASN A 209 -10.59 -3.84 17.85
N ASP A 210 -9.27 -3.61 17.78
CA ASP A 210 -8.71 -2.28 18.05
C ASP A 210 -9.19 -1.26 17.02
N LEU A 211 -9.25 -1.64 15.74
CA LEU A 211 -9.82 -0.76 14.70
C LEU A 211 -11.32 -0.54 14.90
N ALA A 212 -12.07 -1.59 15.26
CA ALA A 212 -13.51 -1.48 15.54
C ALA A 212 -13.77 -0.48 16.68
N GLN A 213 -13.00 -0.59 17.77
CA GLN A 213 -13.06 0.31 18.92
C GLN A 213 -12.77 1.76 18.52
N VAL A 214 -11.71 2.01 17.74
CA VAL A 214 -11.36 3.37 17.27
C VAL A 214 -12.46 3.96 16.38
N LEU A 215 -13.12 3.13 15.58
CA LEU A 215 -14.23 3.56 14.71
C LEU A 215 -15.59 3.62 15.43
N GLY A 216 -15.66 3.24 16.72
CA GLY A 216 -16.89 3.21 17.48
C GLY A 216 -17.90 2.17 16.99
N VAL A 217 -17.42 1.04 16.47
CA VAL A 217 -18.26 -0.08 16.01
C VAL A 217 -17.96 -1.35 16.78
N SER A 218 -18.96 -2.21 16.96
CA SER A 218 -18.78 -3.52 17.60
C SER A 218 -18.19 -4.57 16.65
N ASP A 219 -18.47 -4.46 15.36
CA ASP A 219 -18.06 -5.41 14.33
C ASP A 219 -17.74 -4.68 13.01
N LEU A 220 -16.51 -4.85 12.52
CA LEU A 220 -16.06 -4.28 11.24
C LEU A 220 -16.83 -4.84 10.04
N SER A 221 -17.37 -6.06 10.12
CA SER A 221 -18.19 -6.63 9.04
C SER A 221 -19.49 -5.84 8.84
N GLN A 222 -19.97 -5.19 9.89
CA GLN A 222 -21.20 -4.38 9.92
C GLN A 222 -20.96 -2.89 9.64
N LEU A 223 -19.74 -2.51 9.23
CA LEU A 223 -19.40 -1.11 8.95
C LEU A 223 -20.23 -0.46 7.83
N HIS A 224 -20.90 -1.28 7.02
CA HIS A 224 -21.86 -0.87 5.99
C HIS A 224 -23.24 -0.48 6.55
N LEU A 225 -23.59 -0.93 7.76
CA LEU A 225 -24.81 -0.56 8.48
C LEU A 225 -24.63 0.71 9.34
N HIS A 226 -23.40 1.19 9.47
CA HIS A 226 -23.09 2.36 10.29
C HIS A 226 -23.89 3.60 9.82
N PRO A 227 -24.50 4.38 10.73
CA PRO A 227 -25.35 5.52 10.36
C PRO A 227 -24.59 6.58 9.52
N THR A 228 -23.29 6.76 9.79
CA THR A 228 -22.43 7.64 9.01
C THR A 228 -22.13 7.06 7.63
N GLN A 229 -22.85 7.57 6.63
CA GLN A 229 -22.64 7.23 5.22
C GLN A 229 -21.35 7.82 4.65
N ASP A 230 -20.90 8.98 5.14
CA ASP A 230 -19.65 9.57 4.70
C ASP A 230 -18.43 8.85 5.31
N LYS A 231 -17.65 8.19 4.45
CA LYS A 231 -16.45 7.44 4.87
C LYS A 231 -15.39 8.34 5.50
N ARG A 232 -15.28 9.62 5.10
CA ARG A 232 -14.31 10.52 5.73
C ARG A 232 -14.67 10.74 7.19
N THR A 233 -15.92 11.05 7.45
CA THR A 233 -16.44 11.21 8.82
C THR A 233 -16.27 9.94 9.64
N LEU A 234 -16.55 8.75 9.06
CA LEU A 234 -16.30 7.48 9.73
C LEU A 234 -14.83 7.29 10.13
N LEU A 235 -13.89 7.64 9.24
CA LEU A 235 -12.45 7.43 9.45
C LEU A 235 -11.78 8.60 10.19
N ASN A 236 -12.50 9.66 10.53
CA ASN A 236 -11.94 10.82 11.24
C ASN A 236 -11.23 10.47 12.55
N PRO A 237 -11.68 9.50 13.38
CA PRO A 237 -10.96 9.10 14.59
C PRO A 237 -9.51 8.64 14.31
N LEU A 238 -9.22 8.13 13.11
CA LEU A 238 -7.86 7.72 12.72
C LEU A 238 -6.93 8.89 12.40
N LEU A 239 -7.47 10.11 12.26
CA LEU A 239 -6.70 11.33 12.07
C LEU A 239 -6.22 11.90 13.41
N ASP A 240 -6.95 11.64 14.49
CA ASP A 240 -6.59 12.03 15.84
C ASP A 240 -5.51 11.08 16.42
N PRO A 241 -4.30 11.58 16.76
CA PRO A 241 -3.24 10.76 17.32
C PRO A 241 -3.63 10.04 18.61
N GLU A 242 -4.46 10.64 19.47
CA GLU A 242 -4.86 10.04 20.75
C GLU A 242 -5.89 8.93 20.52
N ALA A 243 -6.98 9.22 19.80
CA ALA A 243 -8.00 8.23 19.50
C ALA A 243 -7.45 7.01 18.75
N ARG A 244 -6.54 7.19 17.78
CA ARG A 244 -6.00 6.06 16.99
C ARG A 244 -4.91 5.26 17.69
N GLN A 245 -4.40 5.73 18.83
CA GLN A 245 -3.21 5.18 19.45
C GLN A 245 -3.33 3.68 19.79
N PRO A 246 -4.46 3.16 20.31
CA PRO A 246 -4.59 1.74 20.60
C PRO A 246 -4.36 0.86 19.36
N PHE A 247 -5.08 1.14 18.26
CA PHE A 247 -4.90 0.45 16.99
C PHE A 247 -3.48 0.60 16.45
N HIS A 248 -2.89 1.78 16.58
CA HIS A 248 -1.53 2.03 16.11
C HIS A 248 -0.48 1.22 16.87
N ARG A 249 -0.59 1.11 18.20
CA ARG A 249 0.31 0.27 19.01
C ARG A 249 0.19 -1.20 18.63
N SER A 250 -1.04 -1.68 18.44
CA SER A 250 -1.33 -3.05 18.01
C SER A 250 -0.73 -3.34 16.63
N TYR A 251 -0.86 -2.39 15.70
CA TYR A 251 -0.21 -2.46 14.39
C TYR A 251 1.32 -2.49 14.47
N ASP A 252 1.93 -1.56 15.22
CA ASP A 252 3.39 -1.50 15.38
C ASP A 252 3.90 -2.80 16.03
N HIS A 253 3.20 -3.32 17.04
CA HIS A 253 3.52 -4.59 17.66
C HIS A 253 3.45 -5.73 16.64
N PHE A 254 2.33 -5.89 15.93
CA PHE A 254 2.17 -6.92 14.90
C PHE A 254 3.27 -6.87 13.84
N VAL A 255 3.64 -5.70 13.35
CA VAL A 255 4.72 -5.60 12.36
C VAL A 255 6.07 -6.00 12.94
N THR A 256 6.39 -5.54 14.14
CA THR A 256 7.72 -5.71 14.76
C THR A 256 7.94 -7.08 15.40
N SER A 257 6.90 -7.71 15.95
CA SER A 257 6.99 -9.02 16.60
C SER A 257 6.54 -10.18 15.71
N PHE A 258 5.82 -9.92 14.61
CA PHE A 258 5.35 -10.98 13.71
C PHE A 258 5.84 -10.80 12.27
N CYS A 259 5.46 -9.72 11.58
CA CYS A 259 5.75 -9.58 10.14
C CYS A 259 7.23 -9.55 9.80
N ILE A 260 8.02 -8.76 10.56
CA ILE A 260 9.47 -8.65 10.35
C ILE A 260 10.18 -9.97 10.66
N PRO A 261 9.95 -10.63 11.82
CA PRO A 261 10.50 -11.96 12.09
C PRO A 261 10.12 -13.01 11.04
N LEU A 262 8.88 -13.01 10.56
CA LEU A 262 8.45 -13.91 9.49
C LEU A 262 9.23 -13.64 8.20
N LEU A 263 9.32 -12.38 7.78
CA LEU A 263 10.08 -12.00 6.58
C LEU A 263 11.57 -12.34 6.70
N HIS A 264 12.15 -12.14 7.89
CA HIS A 264 13.54 -12.49 8.19
C HIS A 264 13.78 -13.99 8.09
N SER A 265 12.91 -14.79 8.70
CA SER A 265 12.99 -16.26 8.65
C SER A 265 12.91 -16.77 7.22
N LEU A 266 11.98 -16.23 6.42
CA LEU A 266 11.88 -16.54 4.99
C LEU A 266 13.12 -16.14 4.20
N ALA A 267 13.79 -15.05 4.58
CA ALA A 267 15.02 -14.62 3.92
C ALA A 267 16.21 -15.51 4.28
N MET A 268 16.25 -16.02 5.52
CA MET A 268 17.29 -16.95 5.97
C MET A 268 17.12 -18.34 5.36
N GLU A 269 15.89 -18.85 5.26
CA GLU A 269 15.59 -20.11 4.59
C GLU A 269 16.03 -20.10 3.11
N GLN A 270 16.01 -18.91 2.49
CA GLN A 270 16.37 -18.71 1.08
C GLN A 270 17.81 -18.22 0.90
N ASP A 271 18.62 -18.27 1.97
CA ASP A 271 20.04 -17.90 1.97
C ASP A 271 20.34 -16.47 1.46
N ILE A 272 19.36 -15.56 1.59
CA ILE A 272 19.43 -14.22 0.98
C ILE A 272 20.52 -13.36 1.63
N PHE A 273 20.72 -13.49 2.94
CA PHE A 273 21.66 -12.62 3.67
C PHE A 273 23.10 -13.14 3.67
N HIS A 274 23.33 -14.46 3.55
CA HIS A 274 24.69 -15.01 3.51
C HIS A 274 25.45 -14.60 2.25
N PHE A 275 24.76 -14.46 1.11
CA PHE A 275 25.38 -14.01 -0.14
C PHE A 275 26.01 -12.61 -0.05
N ASN A 276 25.40 -11.70 0.72
CA ASN A 276 25.86 -10.31 0.82
C ASN A 276 27.08 -10.14 1.73
N SER A 277 27.17 -10.93 2.81
CA SER A 277 28.30 -10.91 3.75
C SER A 277 29.61 -11.34 3.09
N MET A 278 29.56 -12.35 2.19
CA MET A 278 30.74 -12.82 1.45
C MET A 278 31.34 -11.77 0.51
N LEU A 279 30.54 -10.82 0.01
CA LEU A 279 31.00 -9.81 -0.95
C LEU A 279 31.58 -8.56 -0.28
N ASN A 280 31.30 -8.32 1.01
CA ASN A 280 31.66 -7.06 1.68
C ASN A 280 32.18 -7.29 3.11
N SER A 281 33.41 -7.79 3.24
CA SER A 281 34.05 -8.12 4.52
C SER A 281 34.22 -6.94 5.51
N ASN A 282 33.94 -5.70 5.11
CA ASN A 282 34.28 -4.48 5.84
C ASN A 282 33.08 -3.66 6.34
N LEU A 283 31.84 -4.12 6.16
CA LEU A 283 30.63 -3.45 6.64
C LEU A 283 29.95 -4.32 7.70
N SER A 284 29.42 -3.71 8.77
CA SER A 284 28.64 -4.49 9.73
C SER A 284 27.41 -5.04 9.01
N ASP A 285 27.23 -6.37 9.02
CA ASP A 285 26.14 -7.12 8.38
C ASP A 285 24.75 -6.88 9.01
N ALA A 286 24.51 -5.69 9.56
CA ALA A 286 23.26 -5.32 10.19
C ALA A 286 22.15 -5.22 9.12
N ILE A 287 21.19 -6.13 9.20
CA ILE A 287 20.01 -6.12 8.34
C ILE A 287 19.04 -5.07 8.89
N THR A 288 18.68 -4.10 8.03
CA THR A 288 17.74 -3.04 8.38
C THR A 288 16.40 -3.24 7.70
N TYR A 289 15.33 -3.32 8.49
CA TYR A 289 13.96 -3.36 7.98
C TYR A 289 13.32 -1.98 8.03
N ARG A 290 12.54 -1.66 7.00
CA ARG A 290 11.76 -0.42 6.90
C ARG A 290 10.32 -0.77 6.61
N TYR A 291 9.41 -0.26 7.43
CA TYR A 291 7.98 -0.51 7.29
C TYR A 291 7.19 0.81 7.32
N GLN A 292 5.94 0.75 6.88
CA GLN A 292 5.06 1.92 6.88
C GLN A 292 4.65 2.25 8.31
N ALA A 293 4.92 3.48 8.78
CA ALA A 293 4.66 3.83 10.18
C ALA A 293 3.17 3.85 10.58
N PHE A 294 2.24 3.74 9.64
CA PHE A 294 0.80 3.57 9.90
C PHE A 294 0.19 2.84 8.70
N PRO A 295 -0.68 1.82 8.87
CA PRO A 295 -1.10 0.98 7.76
C PRO A 295 -1.97 1.74 6.74
N CYS A 296 -1.99 1.26 5.50
CA CYS A 296 -3.02 1.66 4.55
C CYS A 296 -4.33 0.91 4.87
N ILE A 297 -5.29 1.59 5.49
CA ILE A 297 -6.60 1.02 5.79
C ILE A 297 -7.50 1.17 4.57
N ARG A 298 -8.06 0.05 4.10
CA ARG A 298 -9.02 0.00 3.00
C ARG A 298 -10.37 -0.49 3.52
N VAL A 299 -11.38 0.36 3.42
CA VAL A 299 -12.78 0.01 3.68
C VAL A 299 -13.49 -0.06 2.34
N VAL A 300 -14.20 -1.14 2.08
CA VAL A 300 -15.07 -1.31 0.90
C VAL A 300 -16.47 -1.65 1.40
N ARG A 301 -17.45 -0.78 1.11
CA ARG A 301 -18.87 -1.00 1.41
C ARG A 301 -19.60 -1.50 0.16
N PRO A 302 -20.75 -2.20 0.32
CA PRO A 302 -21.60 -2.56 -0.81
C PRO A 302 -21.92 -1.35 -1.71
N GLY A 303 -21.79 -1.54 -3.02
CA GLY A 303 -22.05 -0.50 -4.02
C GLY A 303 -20.95 0.56 -4.20
N GLU A 304 -19.86 0.50 -3.42
CA GLU A 304 -18.71 1.38 -3.62
C GLU A 304 -17.87 1.02 -4.84
N PHE A 305 -17.00 1.95 -5.24
CA PHE A 305 -16.17 1.80 -6.42
C PHE A 305 -14.92 0.95 -6.13
N SER A 306 -14.52 0.12 -7.10
CA SER A 306 -13.23 -0.53 -7.10
C SER A 306 -12.14 0.38 -7.69
N ILE A 307 -10.94 0.30 -7.12
CA ILE A 307 -9.75 0.97 -7.65
C ILE A 307 -9.27 0.17 -8.87
N GLY A 308 -8.91 0.87 -9.94
CA GLY A 308 -8.34 0.21 -11.12
C GLY A 308 -7.03 -0.53 -10.84
N PRO A 309 -6.65 -1.46 -11.73
CA PRO A 309 -5.38 -2.16 -11.63
C PRO A 309 -4.24 -1.15 -11.57
N HIS A 310 -3.28 -1.39 -10.70
CA HIS A 310 -2.11 -0.55 -10.51
C HIS A 310 -1.00 -1.35 -9.86
N CYS A 311 0.19 -0.75 -9.88
CA CYS A 311 1.36 -1.19 -9.15
C CYS A 311 1.80 -0.11 -8.17
N ASP A 312 2.28 -0.47 -6.98
CA ASP A 312 2.72 0.53 -5.99
C ASP A 312 3.91 1.35 -6.50
N MET A 313 4.74 0.79 -7.38
CA MET A 313 5.80 1.55 -8.07
C MET A 313 5.24 2.70 -8.92
N ALA A 314 4.01 2.58 -9.44
CA ALA A 314 3.35 3.67 -10.15
C ALA A 314 2.96 4.84 -9.23
N TYR A 315 3.00 4.63 -7.91
CA TYR A 315 2.80 5.64 -6.87
C TYR A 315 4.10 6.06 -6.17
N GLY A 316 5.26 5.66 -6.71
CA GLY A 316 6.57 6.03 -6.17
C GLY A 316 7.03 5.19 -4.98
N HIS A 317 6.40 4.04 -4.74
CA HIS A 317 6.95 3.07 -3.80
C HIS A 317 8.25 2.46 -4.33
N SER A 318 9.10 2.01 -3.42
CA SER A 318 10.35 1.34 -3.76
C SER A 318 10.06 0.08 -4.57
N VAL A 319 10.94 -0.25 -5.53
CA VAL A 319 10.93 -1.58 -6.17
C VAL A 319 11.05 -2.69 -5.13
N HIS A 320 11.60 -2.41 -3.94
CA HIS A 320 11.76 -3.36 -2.83
C HIS A 320 10.51 -3.51 -1.95
N ASN A 321 9.36 -2.92 -2.33
CA ASN A 321 8.16 -2.97 -1.51
C ASN A 321 7.58 -4.40 -1.45
N ILE A 322 7.38 -4.92 -0.25
CA ILE A 322 6.68 -6.18 0.01
C ILE A 322 5.42 -5.85 0.79
N ASN A 323 4.27 -6.28 0.28
CA ASN A 323 2.98 -6.00 0.88
C ASN A 323 2.57 -7.16 1.79
N PHE A 324 2.16 -6.81 3.01
CA PHE A 324 1.42 -7.67 3.92
C PHE A 324 -0.04 -7.24 3.90
N HIS A 325 -0.91 -8.08 3.34
CA HIS A 325 -2.35 -7.86 3.31
C HIS A 325 -3.02 -8.64 4.43
N ILE A 326 -3.66 -7.90 5.33
CA ILE A 326 -4.34 -8.41 6.51
C ILE A 326 -5.83 -8.12 6.39
N PRO A 327 -6.65 -9.08 5.95
CA PRO A 327 -8.09 -8.95 6.01
C PRO A 327 -8.55 -8.84 7.47
N LEU A 328 -9.29 -7.77 7.80
CA LEU A 328 -9.92 -7.58 9.12
C LEU A 328 -11.40 -7.98 9.12
N THR A 329 -11.88 -8.52 8.00
CA THR A 329 -13.20 -9.11 7.77
C THR A 329 -13.05 -10.21 6.73
N PRO A 330 -13.98 -11.18 6.63
CA PRO A 330 -13.97 -12.17 5.56
C PRO A 330 -13.91 -11.54 4.17
N THR A 331 -13.03 -12.04 3.30
CA THR A 331 -12.88 -11.57 1.91
C THR A 331 -13.20 -12.68 0.92
N PHE A 332 -14.14 -12.41 0.03
CA PHE A 332 -14.57 -13.29 -1.05
C PHE A 332 -15.26 -12.49 -2.17
N GLY A 333 -15.21 -13.00 -3.40
CA GLY A 333 -15.88 -12.36 -4.54
C GLY A 333 -15.46 -10.88 -4.71
N THR A 334 -16.43 -9.98 -4.69
CA THR A 334 -16.22 -8.55 -5.00
C THR A 334 -15.54 -7.72 -3.90
N ASN A 335 -15.41 -8.23 -2.66
CA ASN A 335 -14.72 -7.51 -1.58
C ASN A 335 -13.25 -7.98 -1.39
N SER A 336 -12.78 -8.93 -2.19
CA SER A 336 -11.39 -9.39 -2.18
C SER A 336 -10.43 -8.41 -2.86
N LEU A 337 -9.19 -8.40 -2.37
CA LEU A 337 -8.07 -7.85 -3.13
C LEU A 337 -7.71 -8.83 -4.26
N PHE A 338 -7.51 -8.34 -5.48
CA PHE A 338 -7.08 -9.16 -6.60
C PHE A 338 -5.61 -8.88 -6.92
N THR A 339 -4.83 -9.94 -7.10
CA THR A 339 -3.39 -9.87 -7.43
C THR A 339 -3.08 -10.72 -8.66
N GLU A 340 -2.04 -10.35 -9.39
CA GLU A 340 -1.41 -11.23 -10.39
C GLU A 340 -0.49 -12.21 -9.67
N SER A 341 -0.29 -13.42 -10.20
CA SER A 341 0.66 -14.36 -9.61
C SER A 341 2.10 -13.82 -9.67
N HIS A 342 2.40 -13.07 -10.73
CA HIS A 342 3.66 -12.35 -10.95
C HIS A 342 3.39 -11.03 -11.67
N PRO A 343 4.20 -9.98 -11.43
CA PRO A 343 4.04 -8.71 -12.13
C PRO A 343 3.98 -8.87 -13.65
N GLY A 344 2.89 -8.41 -14.26
CA GLY A 344 2.69 -8.42 -15.71
C GLY A 344 2.14 -9.70 -16.31
N LYS A 345 1.82 -10.73 -15.51
CA LYS A 345 1.14 -11.92 -16.03
C LYS A 345 -0.34 -11.72 -16.30
N GLU A 346 -0.95 -10.73 -15.64
CA GLU A 346 -2.37 -10.40 -15.80
C GLU A 346 -3.32 -11.60 -15.54
N ASP A 347 -2.86 -12.56 -14.74
CA ASP A 347 -3.55 -13.76 -14.24
C ASP A 347 -4.21 -13.50 -12.89
N TRP A 348 -5.08 -12.49 -12.88
CA TRP A 348 -5.72 -11.96 -11.68
C TRP A 348 -6.51 -13.03 -10.93
N HIS A 349 -6.27 -13.12 -9.63
CA HIS A 349 -7.01 -14.00 -8.72
C HIS A 349 -7.28 -13.29 -7.38
N PRO A 350 -8.38 -13.64 -6.69
CA PRO A 350 -8.72 -13.02 -5.42
C PRO A 350 -7.92 -13.60 -4.26
N LEU A 351 -7.49 -12.74 -3.35
CA LEU A 351 -7.01 -13.11 -2.02
C LEU A 351 -8.23 -13.27 -1.10
N THR A 352 -8.64 -14.52 -0.90
CA THR A 352 -9.86 -14.86 -0.14
C THR A 352 -9.53 -15.29 1.28
N THR A 353 -10.33 -14.85 2.26
CA THR A 353 -10.30 -15.44 3.60
C THR A 353 -11.71 -15.64 4.14
N LYS A 354 -11.93 -16.77 4.80
CA LYS A 354 -13.18 -17.09 5.49
C LYS A 354 -13.16 -16.67 6.96
N SER A 355 -11.99 -16.49 7.54
CA SER A 355 -11.80 -16.17 8.97
C SER A 355 -10.71 -15.12 9.15
N LEU A 356 -10.65 -14.57 10.36
CA LEU A 356 -9.49 -13.80 10.80
C LEU A 356 -8.28 -14.73 10.98
N GLY A 357 -7.10 -14.14 11.16
CA GLY A 357 -5.86 -14.89 11.35
C GLY A 357 -5.18 -15.38 10.07
N LEU A 358 -5.78 -15.21 8.88
CA LEU A 358 -5.14 -15.50 7.58
C LEU A 358 -4.73 -14.20 6.89
N GLY A 359 -3.44 -14.04 6.61
CA GLY A 359 -2.86 -12.94 5.85
C GLY A 359 -2.14 -13.39 4.57
N TYR A 360 -1.71 -12.43 3.76
CA TYR A 360 -0.99 -12.68 2.51
C TYR A 360 0.24 -11.80 2.38
N ILE A 361 1.36 -12.39 1.95
CA ILE A 361 2.57 -11.65 1.54
C ILE A 361 2.64 -11.69 0.03
N PHE A 362 2.87 -10.55 -0.62
CA PHE A 362 3.09 -10.48 -2.05
C PHE A 362 3.97 -9.28 -2.43
N ASP A 363 4.39 -9.26 -3.69
CA ASP A 363 5.24 -8.21 -4.23
C ASP A 363 4.45 -6.92 -4.49
N GLY A 364 4.85 -5.80 -3.87
CA GLY A 364 4.25 -4.49 -4.09
C GLY A 364 4.63 -3.86 -5.44
N ALA A 365 5.65 -4.42 -6.12
CA ALA A 365 5.98 -4.08 -7.51
C ALA A 365 5.10 -4.80 -8.55
N ARG A 366 4.07 -5.55 -8.12
CA ARG A 366 3.03 -6.12 -8.99
C ARG A 366 2.15 -5.04 -9.56
#